data_AF-Q2NBP4-F1
#
_entry.id   AF-Q2NBP4-F1
#
_cell.length_a   1.000
_cell.length_b   1.000
_cell.length_c   1.000
_cell.angle_alpha   90.00
_cell.angle_beta   90.00
_cell.angle_gamma   90.00
#
_symmetry.space_group_name_H-M   'P 1'
#
loop_
_entity.id
_entity.type
_entity.pdbx_description
1 polymer ?
#
loop_
_entity_poly.entity_id
_entity_poly.type
_entity_poly.pdbx_seq_one_letter_code
_entity_poly.pdbx_strand_id
1 'polypeptide(L)'
;MKGERRFISTIARRLDALGALTRGQRQTGGQNLFDPADNLESDYARDALTRWFQLLYDGRLEATTFGNFVERTGLRLESPDGGLTDNLPTIQRWLNRILALPIALQNAIFEEYLGLVEARIEAAREAGTLDQGLETVRVDHFTVLADELLRTDPVTRAETRLVSLEVTRHLRPLQLQRLVRMHEIGSRHAIPMRNMRSGKVALSVPARRLIADDGAVIERRRLLRPLKSANWTLEALAESHWEEIGVSAFTSAWRAEEEEAAKSPVTERVHFATGLLLPVWKRLPGDHVRVTRLVAEDGQSIIGREVLDIDLAAIADTFGLSGVTGPSAEQIGALVIASGKPLGLASHDPLTVKRSLVGGEQRLELIGFSPDRLDWYKNKGCFTEIIRYRTRLFVPVSRASSVLPALAA
;
A
#
# COMPACT_ATOMS: atom_id res chain seq x y z
N MET A 1 1.98 13.68 39.83
CA MET A 1 1.61 14.81 38.93
C MET A 1 2.50 14.99 37.68
N LYS A 2 3.15 13.94 37.13
CA LYS A 2 3.91 13.99 35.85
C LYS A 2 3.19 13.26 34.68
N GLY A 3 2.26 12.35 35.00
CA GLY A 3 1.44 11.60 34.03
C GLY A 3 0.31 12.42 33.39
N GLU A 4 -0.38 13.26 34.17
CA GLU A 4 -1.45 14.15 33.66
C GLU A 4 -0.95 15.18 32.63
N ARG A 5 0.28 15.69 32.75
CA ARG A 5 0.85 16.63 31.77
C ARG A 5 1.24 15.97 30.44
N ARG A 6 1.68 14.70 30.44
CA ARG A 6 1.90 13.91 29.22
C ARG A 6 0.58 13.48 28.56
N PHE A 7 -0.44 13.22 29.37
CA PHE A 7 -1.79 12.86 28.94
C PHE A 7 -2.51 14.04 28.27
N ILE A 8 -2.50 15.22 28.88
CA ILE A 8 -3.04 16.45 28.29
C ILE A 8 -2.28 16.84 27.02
N SER A 9 -0.96 16.64 26.95
CA SER A 9 -0.16 16.91 25.74
C SER A 9 -0.46 15.98 24.56
N THR A 10 -0.76 14.70 24.82
CA THR A 10 -1.10 13.73 23.76
C THR A 10 -2.51 13.97 23.22
N ILE A 11 -3.44 14.33 24.10
CA ILE A 11 -4.82 14.69 23.76
C ILE A 11 -4.85 16.05 23.05
N ALA A 12 -4.09 17.05 23.50
CA ALA A 12 -3.95 18.34 22.82
C ALA A 12 -3.37 18.17 21.41
N ARG A 13 -2.37 17.31 21.20
CA ARG A 13 -1.83 17.04 19.85
C ARG A 13 -2.81 16.27 18.95
N ARG A 14 -3.64 15.37 19.52
CA ARG A 14 -4.70 14.64 18.79
C ARG A 14 -5.89 15.54 18.47
N LEU A 15 -6.27 16.43 19.39
CA LEU A 15 -7.32 17.43 19.21
C LEU A 15 -6.87 18.58 18.30
N ASP A 16 -5.62 19.01 18.34
CA ASP A 16 -5.05 20.00 17.40
C ASP A 16 -4.95 19.42 15.99
N ALA A 17 -4.61 18.13 15.84
CA ALA A 17 -4.69 17.44 14.55
C ALA A 17 -6.14 17.42 14.02
N LEU A 18 -7.11 17.07 14.87
CA LEU A 18 -8.55 17.10 14.54
C LEU A 18 -9.11 18.52 14.30
N GLY A 19 -8.61 19.53 15.02
CA GLY A 19 -8.99 20.94 14.90
C GLY A 19 -8.41 21.63 13.68
N ALA A 20 -7.18 21.28 13.30
CA ALA A 20 -6.54 21.68 12.04
C ALA A 20 -7.13 20.96 10.82
N LEU A 21 -7.73 19.77 11.01
CA LEU A 21 -8.45 19.02 9.97
C LEU A 21 -9.90 19.52 9.77
N THR A 22 -10.55 20.04 10.82
CA THR A 22 -11.93 20.59 10.71
C THR A 22 -11.98 22.05 10.24
N ARG A 23 -10.87 22.79 10.32
CA ARG A 23 -10.72 24.10 9.68
C ARG A 23 -9.64 23.99 8.64
N GLY A 24 -10.02 24.02 7.35
CA GLY A 24 -9.13 23.89 6.18
C GLY A 24 -8.02 24.95 6.06
N GLN A 25 -7.16 25.10 7.05
CA GLN A 25 -5.93 25.87 6.99
C GLN A 25 -4.87 25.05 6.28
N ARG A 26 -4.86 25.20 4.94
CA ARG A 26 -3.68 24.89 4.14
C ARG A 26 -2.62 25.94 4.41
N GLN A 27 -1.73 25.71 5.38
CA GLN A 27 -0.40 26.35 5.33
C GLN A 27 0.68 25.62 6.15
N THR A 28 1.60 25.03 5.38
CA THR A 28 3.07 25.13 5.49
C THR A 28 3.76 24.86 6.83
N GLY A 29 4.54 23.77 6.88
CA GLY A 29 5.78 23.71 7.65
C GLY A 29 6.13 22.34 8.23
N GLY A 30 7.08 21.63 7.59
CA GLY A 30 7.80 20.50 8.20
C GLY A 30 7.51 19.13 7.58
N GLN A 31 8.52 18.57 6.91
CA GLN A 31 8.53 17.24 6.30
C GLN A 31 8.21 16.12 7.31
N ASN A 32 7.49 15.09 6.84
CA ASN A 32 7.25 13.77 7.47
C ASN A 32 6.33 13.69 8.70
N LEU A 33 5.06 14.10 8.61
CA LEU A 33 4.13 13.91 9.73
C LEU A 33 2.67 13.55 9.40
N PHE A 34 2.38 12.93 8.26
CA PHE A 34 1.04 12.42 7.99
C PHE A 34 1.10 10.92 7.68
N ASP A 35 0.69 10.10 8.64
CA ASP A 35 0.35 8.70 8.39
C ASP A 35 -0.97 8.70 7.60
N PRO A 36 -1.12 7.92 6.51
CA PRO A 36 -2.41 7.78 5.82
C PRO A 36 -3.56 7.39 6.77
N ALA A 37 -3.26 6.70 7.89
CA ALA A 37 -4.22 6.39 8.95
C ALA A 37 -4.74 7.63 9.71
N ASP A 38 -4.04 8.76 9.63
CA ASP A 38 -4.43 10.03 10.23
C ASP A 38 -5.37 10.87 9.33
N ASN A 39 -5.60 10.45 8.07
CA ASN A 39 -6.55 11.09 7.17
C ASN A 39 -7.98 10.55 7.38
N LEU A 40 -8.69 11.14 8.33
CA LEU A 40 -10.07 10.80 8.68
C LEU A 40 -11.12 11.17 7.62
N GLU A 41 -10.74 11.82 6.51
CA GLU A 41 -11.62 12.08 5.37
C GLU A 41 -11.47 11.04 4.25
N SER A 42 -10.51 10.12 4.37
CA SER A 42 -10.30 9.05 3.39
C SER A 42 -11.48 8.08 3.33
N ASP A 43 -11.66 7.45 2.16
CA ASP A 43 -12.66 6.39 2.00
C ASP A 43 -12.38 5.21 2.95
N TYR A 44 -11.10 4.94 3.25
CA TYR A 44 -10.70 3.93 4.24
C TYR A 44 -11.23 4.22 5.64
N ALA A 45 -11.18 5.48 6.08
CA ALA A 45 -11.70 5.89 7.39
C ALA A 45 -13.24 5.74 7.45
N ARG A 46 -13.94 6.05 6.35
CA ARG A 46 -15.40 5.92 6.27
C ARG A 46 -15.85 4.46 6.26
N ASP A 47 -15.17 3.62 5.48
CA ASP A 47 -15.36 2.18 5.45
C ASP A 47 -15.10 1.55 6.83
N ALA A 48 -13.98 1.93 7.46
CA ALA A 48 -13.62 1.45 8.80
C ALA A 48 -14.66 1.85 9.86
N LEU A 49 -15.23 3.06 9.77
CA LEU A 49 -16.29 3.48 10.70
C LEU A 49 -17.57 2.66 10.49
N THR A 50 -17.93 2.40 9.23
CA THR A 50 -19.08 1.56 8.89
C THR A 50 -18.90 0.16 9.49
N ARG A 51 -17.69 -0.41 9.32
CA ARG A 51 -17.34 -1.70 9.91
C ARG A 51 -17.37 -1.69 11.43
N TRP A 52 -16.89 -0.62 12.06
CA TRP A 52 -16.92 -0.46 13.51
C TRP A 52 -18.36 -0.53 14.06
N PHE A 53 -19.33 0.13 13.40
CA PHE A 53 -20.74 0.04 13.81
C PHE A 53 -21.34 -1.36 13.64
N GLN A 54 -20.94 -2.10 12.59
CA GLN A 54 -21.36 -3.49 12.40
C GLN A 54 -20.83 -4.37 13.54
N LEU A 55 -19.53 -4.27 13.85
CA LEU A 55 -18.91 -5.01 14.96
C LEU A 55 -19.52 -4.65 16.32
N LEU A 56 -19.91 -3.37 16.51
CA LEU A 56 -20.62 -2.92 17.71
C LEU A 56 -21.98 -3.63 17.83
N TYR A 57 -22.75 -3.67 16.74
CA TYR A 57 -24.07 -4.31 16.70
C TYR A 57 -23.98 -5.82 16.93
N ASP A 58 -22.98 -6.47 16.33
CA ASP A 58 -22.71 -7.90 16.47
C ASP A 58 -22.13 -8.26 17.86
N GLY A 59 -21.86 -7.27 18.73
CA GLY A 59 -21.33 -7.48 20.08
C GLY A 59 -19.88 -7.98 20.09
N ARG A 60 -19.11 -7.66 19.04
CA ARG A 60 -17.72 -8.13 18.84
C ARG A 60 -16.65 -7.15 19.33
N LEU A 61 -17.05 -5.97 19.79
CA LEU A 61 -16.12 -4.97 20.35
C LEU A 61 -15.92 -5.18 21.84
N GLU A 62 -14.69 -4.95 22.32
CA GLU A 62 -14.35 -5.05 23.75
C GLU A 62 -14.61 -3.72 24.47
N ALA A 63 -14.45 -2.59 23.77
CA ALA A 63 -14.52 -1.27 24.38
C ALA A 63 -15.89 -0.94 24.97
N THR A 64 -16.97 -1.39 24.33
CA THR A 64 -18.36 -1.14 24.76
C THR A 64 -19.34 -2.08 24.08
N THR A 65 -20.54 -2.21 24.64
CA THR A 65 -21.65 -2.93 24.02
C THR A 65 -22.57 -1.98 23.24
N PHE A 66 -23.33 -2.52 22.28
CA PHE A 66 -24.29 -1.75 21.49
C PHE A 66 -25.24 -0.92 22.35
N GLY A 67 -25.91 -1.55 23.31
CA GLY A 67 -26.87 -0.88 24.20
C GLY A 67 -26.20 0.23 25.03
N ASN A 68 -25.02 -0.04 25.60
CA ASN A 68 -24.32 0.97 26.41
C ASN A 68 -23.84 2.16 25.56
N PHE A 69 -23.39 1.91 24.34
CA PHE A 69 -22.97 2.97 23.42
C PHE A 69 -24.14 3.84 22.98
N VAL A 70 -25.28 3.25 22.60
CA VAL A 70 -26.50 3.96 22.21
C VAL A 70 -27.02 4.82 23.36
N GLU A 71 -27.10 4.26 24.57
CA GLU A 71 -27.55 4.97 25.77
C GLU A 71 -26.69 6.20 26.07
N ARG A 72 -25.36 6.05 26.04
CA ARG A 72 -24.42 7.14 26.38
C ARG A 72 -24.28 8.19 25.30
N THR A 73 -24.43 7.83 24.02
CA THR A 73 -24.23 8.75 22.90
C THR A 73 -25.54 9.37 22.38
N GLY A 74 -26.69 8.77 22.72
CA GLY A 74 -27.99 9.17 22.21
C GLY A 74 -28.16 8.96 20.69
N LEU A 75 -27.28 8.16 20.07
CA LEU A 75 -27.36 7.84 18.65
C LEU A 75 -28.43 6.79 18.41
N ARG A 76 -29.33 7.04 17.45
CA ARG A 76 -30.28 6.03 16.98
C ARG A 76 -29.58 5.19 15.92
N LEU A 77 -29.19 3.97 16.29
CA LEU A 77 -28.47 3.04 15.42
C LEU A 77 -29.35 1.85 15.00
N GLU A 78 -30.55 1.68 15.57
CA GLU A 78 -31.49 0.63 15.17
C GLU A 78 -32.52 1.16 14.18
N SER A 79 -32.88 0.33 13.20
CA SER A 79 -33.99 0.54 12.30
C SER A 79 -35.33 0.25 13.02
N PRO A 80 -36.45 0.91 12.63
CA PRO A 80 -37.77 0.59 13.16
C PRO A 80 -38.18 -0.88 13.01
N ASP A 81 -37.66 -1.57 11.99
CA ASP A 81 -37.96 -2.97 11.67
C ASP A 81 -37.06 -3.99 12.41
N GLY A 82 -36.17 -3.50 13.29
CA GLY A 82 -35.09 -4.28 13.88
C GLY A 82 -33.88 -4.39 12.95
N GLY A 83 -32.67 -4.42 13.52
CA GLY A 83 -31.43 -4.39 12.74
C GLY A 83 -30.68 -3.06 12.82
N LEU A 84 -29.40 -3.08 12.46
CA LEU A 84 -28.57 -1.88 12.33
C LEU A 84 -29.11 -1.00 11.19
N THR A 85 -29.20 0.30 11.42
CA THR A 85 -29.68 1.26 10.40
C THR A 85 -28.69 1.40 9.24
N ASP A 86 -29.22 1.52 8.02
CA ASP A 86 -28.42 1.86 6.83
C ASP A 86 -27.92 3.32 6.85
N ASN A 87 -28.58 4.19 7.63
CA ASN A 87 -28.21 5.60 7.74
C ASN A 87 -27.26 5.83 8.92
N LEU A 88 -26.07 5.22 8.84
CA LEU A 88 -25.05 5.31 9.88
C LEU A 88 -24.53 6.75 10.07
N PRO A 89 -24.19 7.15 11.31
CA PRO A 89 -23.61 8.46 11.58
C PRO A 89 -22.31 8.70 10.81
N THR A 90 -22.12 9.94 10.31
CA THR A 90 -20.85 10.38 9.73
C THR A 90 -19.73 10.40 10.77
N ILE A 91 -18.47 10.34 10.32
CA ILE A 91 -17.28 10.44 11.20
C ILE A 91 -17.36 11.65 12.11
N GLN A 92 -17.69 12.84 11.58
CA GLN A 92 -17.84 14.05 12.39
C GLN A 92 -18.92 13.91 13.46
N ARG A 93 -20.07 13.33 13.11
CA ARG A 93 -21.16 13.11 14.06
C ARG A 93 -20.76 12.11 15.14
N TRP A 94 -20.11 11.01 14.77
CA TRP A 94 -19.61 9.98 15.69
C TRP A 94 -18.55 10.53 16.64
N LEU A 95 -17.54 11.24 16.13
CA LEU A 95 -16.50 11.91 16.94
C LEU A 95 -17.12 12.86 17.97
N ASN A 96 -18.05 13.72 17.54
CA ASN A 96 -18.71 14.67 18.42
C ASN A 96 -19.50 14.00 19.57
N ARG A 97 -19.92 12.73 19.41
CA ARG A 97 -20.55 11.96 20.48
C ARG A 97 -19.55 11.27 21.38
N ILE A 98 -18.45 10.76 20.84
CA ILE A 98 -17.39 10.12 21.62
C ILE A 98 -16.68 11.12 22.52
N LEU A 99 -16.44 12.35 22.04
CA LEU A 99 -15.75 13.38 22.82
C LEU A 99 -16.46 13.74 24.14
N ALA A 100 -17.75 13.41 24.27
CA ALA A 100 -18.53 13.61 25.49
C ALA A 100 -18.46 12.42 26.48
N LEU A 101 -17.84 11.29 26.10
CA LEU A 101 -17.75 10.08 26.94
C LEU A 101 -16.60 10.18 27.97
N PRO A 102 -16.54 9.32 29.00
CA PRO A 102 -15.38 9.24 29.88
C PRO A 102 -14.11 8.91 29.10
N ILE A 103 -12.98 9.57 29.44
CA ILE A 103 -11.74 9.51 28.65
C ILE A 103 -11.20 8.08 28.47
N ALA A 104 -11.36 7.21 29.48
CA ALA A 104 -10.97 5.80 29.37
C ALA A 104 -11.74 5.06 28.26
N LEU A 105 -13.05 5.31 28.17
CA LEU A 105 -13.92 4.74 27.14
C LEU A 105 -13.63 5.33 25.76
N GLN A 106 -13.37 6.64 25.69
CA GLN A 106 -12.93 7.28 24.45
C GLN A 106 -11.68 6.59 23.89
N ASN A 107 -10.66 6.39 24.74
CA ASN A 107 -9.40 5.78 24.33
C ASN A 107 -9.59 4.35 23.81
N ALA A 108 -10.40 3.54 24.50
CA ALA A 108 -10.70 2.18 24.08
C ALA A 108 -11.39 2.14 22.70
N ILE A 109 -12.41 2.98 22.50
CA ILE A 109 -13.12 3.07 21.21
C ILE A 109 -12.20 3.56 20.10
N PHE A 110 -11.36 4.57 20.36
CA PHE A 110 -10.40 5.07 19.38
C PHE A 110 -9.36 4.03 19.01
N GLU A 111 -8.91 3.21 19.95
CA GLU A 111 -7.93 2.15 19.69
C GLU A 111 -8.48 1.10 18.72
N GLU A 112 -9.72 0.64 18.94
CA GLU A 112 -10.40 -0.32 18.06
C GLU A 112 -10.66 0.27 16.66
N TYR A 113 -11.20 1.49 16.60
CA TYR A 113 -11.47 2.16 15.33
C TYR A 113 -10.19 2.38 14.52
N LEU A 114 -9.11 2.85 15.13
CA LEU A 114 -7.84 3.04 14.44
C LEU A 114 -7.21 1.70 14.01
N GLY A 115 -7.42 0.63 14.77
CA GLY A 115 -7.05 -0.72 14.36
C GLY A 115 -7.74 -1.15 13.06
N LEU A 116 -9.02 -0.84 12.90
CA LEU A 116 -9.78 -1.10 11.66
C LEU A 116 -9.29 -0.25 10.47
N VAL A 117 -8.97 1.02 10.71
CA VAL A 117 -8.39 1.90 9.67
C VAL A 117 -7.05 1.35 9.19
N GLU A 118 -6.16 0.97 10.11
CA GLU A 118 -4.86 0.39 9.78
C GLU A 118 -4.99 -0.95 9.04
N ALA A 119 -5.91 -1.82 9.46
CA ALA A 119 -6.21 -3.07 8.77
C ALA A 119 -6.57 -2.82 7.30
N ARG A 120 -7.44 -1.83 7.08
CA ARG A 120 -7.95 -1.50 5.76
C ARG A 120 -6.89 -0.86 4.88
N ILE A 121 -6.07 0.03 5.44
CA ILE A 121 -4.94 0.65 4.73
C ILE A 121 -3.91 -0.42 4.35
N GLU A 122 -3.62 -1.36 5.26
CA GLU A 122 -2.67 -2.44 4.97
C GLU A 122 -3.22 -3.39 3.90
N ALA A 123 -4.50 -3.75 3.98
CA ALA A 123 -5.17 -4.54 2.93
C ALA A 123 -5.17 -3.82 1.57
N ALA A 124 -5.42 -2.50 1.55
CA ALA A 124 -5.36 -1.69 0.34
C ALA A 124 -3.93 -1.55 -0.18
N ARG A 125 -2.94 -1.45 0.72
CA ARG A 125 -1.51 -1.43 0.39
C ARG A 125 -1.06 -2.75 -0.24
N GLU A 126 -1.50 -3.88 0.30
CA GLU A 126 -1.25 -5.22 -0.24
C GLU A 126 -1.95 -5.44 -1.58
N ALA A 127 -3.16 -4.90 -1.75
CA ALA A 127 -3.90 -4.94 -2.99
C ALA A 127 -3.41 -3.92 -4.04
N GLY A 128 -2.49 -3.01 -3.68
CA GLY A 128 -2.01 -1.93 -4.55
C GLY A 128 -3.04 -0.83 -4.83
N THR A 129 -4.16 -0.79 -4.10
CA THR A 129 -5.29 0.11 -4.32
C THR A 129 -5.27 1.37 -3.44
N LEU A 130 -4.19 1.59 -2.68
CA LEU A 130 -4.07 2.70 -1.73
C LEU A 130 -4.04 4.08 -2.44
N ASP A 131 -5.21 4.70 -2.60
CA ASP A 131 -5.39 6.12 -2.96
C ASP A 131 -4.88 7.03 -1.84
N GLN A 132 -3.62 7.45 -1.97
CA GLN A 132 -3.08 8.59 -1.24
C GLN A 132 -3.12 9.76 -2.20
N GLY A 133 -3.72 10.88 -1.77
CA GLY A 133 -3.86 12.10 -2.55
C GLY A 133 -2.52 12.74 -2.97
N LEU A 134 -2.43 14.08 -3.00
CA LEU A 134 -1.20 14.74 -3.46
C LEU A 134 -0.02 14.48 -2.51
N GLU A 135 0.90 13.61 -2.90
CA GLU A 135 2.15 13.37 -2.18
C GLU A 135 3.29 14.20 -2.79
N THR A 136 4.14 14.81 -1.96
CA THR A 136 5.37 15.45 -2.45
C THR A 136 6.57 14.57 -2.14
N VAL A 137 7.18 14.01 -3.17
CA VAL A 137 8.37 13.17 -3.08
C VAL A 137 9.58 13.98 -3.50
N ARG A 138 10.57 14.05 -2.61
CA ARG A 138 11.86 14.67 -2.92
C ARG A 138 12.82 13.65 -3.48
N VAL A 139 13.51 14.05 -4.53
CA VAL A 139 14.48 13.23 -5.26
C VAL A 139 15.75 14.06 -5.44
N ASP A 140 16.87 13.41 -5.73
CA ASP A 140 18.10 14.14 -5.95
C ASP A 140 18.01 14.82 -7.32
N HIS A 141 17.68 14.03 -8.34
CA HIS A 141 17.39 14.50 -9.69
C HIS A 141 16.47 13.51 -10.40
N PHE A 142 15.91 13.95 -11.52
CA PHE A 142 15.23 13.09 -12.47
C PHE A 142 15.56 13.51 -13.90
N THR A 143 15.52 12.57 -14.83
CA THR A 143 15.70 12.83 -16.27
C THR A 143 14.46 12.37 -17.02
N VAL A 144 14.04 13.16 -18.02
CA VAL A 144 12.92 12.79 -18.90
C VAL A 144 13.42 11.82 -19.95
N LEU A 145 12.86 10.61 -19.96
CA LEU A 145 13.18 9.57 -20.93
C LEU A 145 12.25 9.60 -22.15
N ALA A 146 10.97 9.90 -21.92
CA ALA A 146 9.96 10.00 -22.96
C ALA A 146 8.87 11.00 -22.54
N ASP A 147 8.30 11.69 -23.51
CA ASP A 147 7.25 12.69 -23.30
C ASP A 147 6.24 12.65 -24.45
N GLU A 148 5.09 12.01 -24.21
CA GLU A 148 4.09 11.66 -25.21
C GLU A 148 2.79 12.45 -25.01
N LEU A 149 2.25 13.05 -26.07
CA LEU A 149 1.02 13.83 -26.00
C LEU A 149 -0.21 12.90 -25.93
N LEU A 150 -0.97 12.97 -24.84
CA LEU A 150 -2.22 12.20 -24.69
C LEU A 150 -3.42 12.94 -25.29
N ARG A 151 -3.50 14.25 -25.03
CA ARG A 151 -4.63 15.08 -25.44
C ARG A 151 -4.24 16.55 -25.45
N THR A 152 -4.78 17.30 -26.40
CA THR A 152 -4.83 18.75 -26.35
C THR A 152 -6.28 19.18 -26.12
N ASP A 153 -6.51 20.09 -25.18
CA ASP A 153 -7.82 20.67 -24.95
C ASP A 153 -8.22 21.58 -26.12
N PRO A 154 -9.41 21.41 -26.72
CA PRO A 154 -9.79 22.16 -27.92
C PRO A 154 -10.00 23.66 -27.65
N VAL A 155 -10.30 24.06 -26.41
CA VAL A 155 -10.62 25.45 -26.04
C VAL A 155 -9.39 26.16 -25.52
N THR A 156 -8.76 25.59 -24.49
CA THR A 156 -7.65 26.20 -23.77
C THR A 156 -6.28 25.89 -24.39
N ARG A 157 -6.22 24.92 -25.32
CA ARG A 157 -4.98 24.34 -25.85
C ARG A 157 -4.07 23.72 -24.78
N ALA A 158 -4.55 23.58 -23.55
CA ALA A 158 -3.81 22.92 -22.49
C ALA A 158 -3.58 21.46 -22.85
N GLU A 159 -2.37 20.97 -22.63
CA GLU A 159 -1.99 19.60 -22.96
C GLU A 159 -2.09 18.68 -21.74
N THR A 160 -2.43 17.43 -22.02
CA THR A 160 -2.21 16.30 -21.13
C THR A 160 -1.11 15.45 -21.74
N ARG A 161 -0.06 15.14 -20.98
CA ARG A 161 1.12 14.44 -21.47
C ARG A 161 1.47 13.25 -20.58
N LEU A 162 1.92 12.14 -21.17
CA LEU A 162 2.51 11.01 -20.47
C LEU A 162 4.03 11.16 -20.48
N VAL A 163 4.60 11.38 -19.30
CA VAL A 163 6.02 11.58 -19.12
C VAL A 163 6.62 10.36 -18.42
N SER A 164 7.66 9.80 -19.02
CA SER A 164 8.46 8.71 -18.43
C SER A 164 9.75 9.30 -17.90
N LEU A 165 10.03 9.07 -16.62
CA LEU A 165 11.18 9.62 -15.93
C LEU A 165 12.10 8.52 -15.44
N GLU A 166 13.40 8.76 -15.47
CA GLU A 166 14.34 8.10 -14.58
C GLU A 166 14.55 8.97 -13.36
N VAL A 167 14.25 8.44 -12.18
CA VAL A 167 14.33 9.16 -10.91
C VAL A 167 15.44 8.58 -10.09
N THR A 168 16.37 9.43 -9.66
CA THR A 168 17.44 9.06 -8.74
C THR A 168 17.21 9.72 -7.40
N ARG A 169 17.20 8.91 -6.34
CA ARG A 169 17.05 9.39 -4.96
C ARG A 169 17.96 8.64 -4.00
N HIS A 170 18.55 9.35 -3.05
CA HIS A 170 19.17 8.72 -1.90
C HIS A 170 18.10 8.19 -0.96
N LEU A 171 18.27 6.94 -0.54
CA LEU A 171 17.43 6.37 0.49
C LEU A 171 17.73 7.03 1.83
N ARG A 172 16.70 7.27 2.63
CA ARG A 172 16.83 7.85 3.97
C ARG A 172 16.54 6.79 5.03
N PRO A 173 17.52 5.93 5.37
CA PRO A 173 17.31 4.89 6.36
C PRO A 173 17.02 5.48 7.75
N LEU A 174 16.22 4.75 8.53
CA LEU A 174 16.05 4.98 9.95
C LEU A 174 17.38 4.71 10.65
N GLN A 175 18.03 5.80 11.05
CA GLN A 175 19.32 5.76 11.71
C GLN A 175 19.25 5.03 13.05
N LEU A 176 20.27 4.23 13.37
CA LEU A 176 20.34 3.52 14.65
C LEU A 176 20.23 4.48 15.84
N GLN A 177 20.87 5.66 15.75
CA GLN A 177 20.79 6.67 16.81
C GLN A 177 19.35 7.10 17.10
N ARG A 178 18.52 7.23 16.06
CA ARG A 178 17.10 7.55 16.21
C ARG A 178 16.33 6.36 16.77
N LEU A 179 16.63 5.14 16.31
CA LEU A 179 16.00 3.91 16.78
C LEU A 179 16.20 3.73 18.30
N VAL A 180 17.43 3.89 18.79
CA VAL A 180 17.78 3.76 20.23
C VAL A 180 17.12 4.86 21.08
N ARG A 181 16.89 6.06 20.54
CA ARG A 181 16.13 7.10 21.25
C ARG A 181 14.65 6.77 21.39
N MET A 182 14.10 6.01 20.44
CA MET A 182 12.68 5.64 20.41
C MET A 182 12.39 4.37 21.21
N HIS A 183 13.34 3.44 21.25
CA HIS A 183 13.13 2.11 21.79
C HIS A 183 14.30 1.66 22.67
N GLU A 184 13.98 1.06 23.81
CA GLU A 184 14.93 0.39 24.68
C GLU A 184 15.25 -1.00 24.11
N ILE A 185 16.23 -1.06 23.19
CA ILE A 185 16.60 -2.27 22.45
C ILE A 185 17.10 -3.36 23.41
N GLY A 186 16.55 -4.56 23.29
CA GLY A 186 16.82 -5.69 24.18
C GLY A 186 15.80 -5.82 25.32
N SER A 187 14.83 -4.91 25.42
CA SER A 187 13.70 -5.08 26.32
C SER A 187 12.64 -6.04 25.74
N ARG A 188 11.73 -6.53 26.59
CA ARG A 188 10.57 -7.33 26.18
C ARG A 188 9.68 -6.66 25.10
N HIS A 189 9.76 -5.33 24.99
CA HIS A 189 8.98 -4.54 24.04
C HIS A 189 9.81 -4.09 22.81
N ALA A 190 11.09 -4.43 22.72
CA ALA A 190 11.91 -4.08 21.58
C ALA A 190 12.99 -5.14 21.38
N ILE A 191 12.59 -6.21 20.68
CA ILE A 191 13.38 -7.44 20.54
C ILE A 191 14.20 -7.33 19.25
N PRO A 192 15.54 -7.28 19.34
CA PRO A 192 16.41 -7.32 18.17
C PRO A 192 16.36 -8.70 17.49
N MET A 193 16.11 -8.72 16.18
CA MET A 193 15.95 -9.96 15.42
C MET A 193 16.82 -9.98 14.16
N ARG A 194 17.15 -11.19 13.70
CA ARG A 194 17.80 -11.47 12.41
C ARG A 194 17.03 -12.51 11.64
N ASN A 195 16.88 -12.31 10.34
CA ASN A 195 16.33 -13.31 9.46
C ASN A 195 17.42 -14.30 9.06
N MET A 196 17.26 -15.57 9.40
CA MET A 196 18.30 -16.58 9.16
C MET A 196 18.48 -16.95 7.68
N ARG A 197 17.47 -16.69 6.85
CA ARG A 197 17.54 -16.94 5.40
C ARG A 197 18.17 -15.78 4.63
N SER A 198 17.78 -14.55 4.93
CA SER A 198 18.27 -13.37 4.20
C SER A 198 19.45 -12.66 4.87
N GLY A 199 19.76 -13.01 6.12
CA GLY A 199 20.78 -12.38 6.95
C GLY A 199 20.41 -10.98 7.45
N LYS A 200 19.26 -10.42 7.04
CA LYS A 200 18.82 -9.06 7.35
C LYS A 200 18.39 -8.90 8.81
N VAL A 201 18.47 -7.69 9.34
CA VAL A 201 18.06 -7.38 10.72
C VAL A 201 16.80 -6.53 10.81
N ALA A 202 16.09 -6.68 11.93
CA ALA A 202 14.91 -5.91 12.28
C ALA A 202 14.76 -5.74 13.80
N LEU A 203 14.18 -4.62 14.24
CA LEU A 203 13.73 -4.47 15.62
C LEU A 203 12.24 -4.79 15.71
N SER A 204 11.88 -5.77 16.52
CA SER A 204 10.50 -6.19 16.74
C SER A 204 9.88 -5.46 17.92
N VAL A 205 8.93 -4.57 17.63
CA VAL A 205 8.20 -3.78 18.64
C VAL A 205 6.71 -4.15 18.64
N PRO A 206 5.98 -3.98 19.75
CA PRO A 206 4.53 -4.14 19.77
C PRO A 206 3.88 -3.28 18.67
N ALA A 207 2.97 -3.89 17.91
CA ALA A 207 2.08 -3.17 17.02
C ALA A 207 0.69 -3.07 17.66
N ARG A 208 -0.16 -2.20 17.11
CA ARG A 208 -1.58 -2.20 17.51
C ARG A 208 -2.19 -3.57 17.19
N ARG A 209 -3.04 -4.03 18.10
CA ARG A 209 -3.87 -5.22 17.88
C ARG A 209 -4.74 -4.99 16.65
N LEU A 210 -4.86 -6.04 15.84
CA LEU A 210 -5.74 -6.06 14.68
C LEU A 210 -7.04 -6.73 15.09
N ILE A 211 -8.17 -6.17 14.68
CA ILE A 211 -9.46 -6.84 14.77
C ILE A 211 -9.72 -7.48 13.42
N ALA A 212 -9.79 -8.80 13.37
CA ALA A 212 -10.10 -9.54 12.15
C ALA A 212 -11.56 -9.33 11.73
N ASP A 213 -11.88 -9.73 10.49
CA ASP A 213 -13.25 -9.61 9.97
C ASP A 213 -14.26 -10.38 10.80
N ASP A 214 -13.87 -11.48 11.43
CA ASP A 214 -14.78 -12.16 12.35
C ASP A 214 -14.97 -11.38 13.65
N GLY A 215 -14.06 -10.49 14.06
CA GLY A 215 -14.06 -9.79 15.34
C GLY A 215 -13.06 -10.36 16.35
N ALA A 216 -12.20 -11.30 15.94
CA ALA A 216 -11.10 -11.80 16.78
C ALA A 216 -10.01 -10.73 16.94
N VAL A 217 -9.47 -10.61 18.16
CA VAL A 217 -8.33 -9.73 18.44
C VAL A 217 -7.03 -10.48 18.15
N ILE A 218 -6.29 -10.02 17.15
CA ILE A 218 -5.02 -10.59 16.71
C ILE A 218 -3.87 -9.73 17.25
N GLU A 219 -3.00 -10.36 18.06
CA GLU A 219 -1.77 -9.75 18.52
C GLU A 219 -0.72 -9.68 17.40
N ARG A 220 -0.03 -8.53 17.34
CA ARG A 220 0.91 -8.22 16.26
C ARG A 220 2.18 -7.57 16.76
N ARG A 221 3.24 -7.75 15.98
CA ARG A 221 4.50 -7.02 16.14
C ARG A 221 4.89 -6.33 14.85
N ARG A 222 5.47 -5.15 14.98
CA ARG A 222 6.04 -4.40 13.86
C ARG A 222 7.54 -4.68 13.81
N LEU A 223 7.99 -5.21 12.68
CA LEU A 223 9.41 -5.33 12.38
C LEU A 223 9.88 -4.03 11.73
N LEU A 224 10.64 -3.24 12.47
CA LEU A 224 11.30 -2.04 11.98
C LEU A 224 12.64 -2.44 11.34
N ARG A 225 12.88 -2.01 10.11
CA ARG A 225 14.17 -2.12 9.41
C ARG A 225 14.63 -0.72 8.98
N PRO A 226 15.89 -0.53 8.56
CA PRO A 226 16.37 0.80 8.14
C PRO A 226 15.47 1.45 7.08
N LEU A 227 15.04 0.69 6.07
CA LEU A 227 14.30 1.24 4.92
C LEU A 227 12.81 0.89 4.89
N LYS A 228 12.39 -0.11 5.66
CA LYS A 228 11.04 -0.64 5.59
C LYS A 228 10.56 -1.01 6.98
N SER A 229 9.25 -0.96 7.18
CA SER A 229 8.63 -1.63 8.32
C SER A 229 7.46 -2.47 7.84
N ALA A 230 7.18 -3.55 8.54
CA ALA A 230 6.06 -4.44 8.24
C ALA A 230 5.45 -4.95 9.54
N ASN A 231 4.14 -5.08 9.56
CA ASN A 231 3.40 -5.64 10.67
C ASN A 231 3.20 -7.15 10.46
N TRP A 232 3.54 -7.94 11.47
CA TRP A 232 3.42 -9.40 11.46
C TRP A 232 2.45 -9.81 12.57
N THR A 233 1.61 -10.81 12.31
CA THR A 233 0.92 -11.52 13.41
C THR A 233 1.95 -12.30 14.22
N LEU A 234 1.67 -12.58 15.49
CA LEU A 234 2.58 -13.39 16.30
C LEU A 234 2.79 -14.79 15.70
N GLU A 235 1.71 -15.40 15.20
CA GLU A 235 1.76 -16.70 14.52
C GLU A 235 2.67 -16.67 13.29
N ALA A 236 2.43 -15.73 12.36
CA ALA A 236 3.25 -15.63 11.15
C ALA A 236 4.70 -15.28 11.46
N LEU A 237 4.97 -14.52 12.53
CA LEU A 237 6.34 -14.24 12.97
C LEU A 237 7.00 -15.49 13.54
N ALA A 238 6.28 -16.30 14.30
CA ALA A 238 6.79 -17.55 14.89
C ALA A 238 7.09 -18.62 13.83
N GLU A 239 6.31 -18.66 12.75
CA GLU A 239 6.54 -19.56 11.60
C GLU A 239 7.60 -19.03 10.62
N SER A 240 8.06 -17.80 10.82
CA SER A 240 9.05 -17.17 9.94
C SER A 240 10.50 -17.57 10.29
N HIS A 241 11.44 -17.11 9.47
CA HIS A 241 12.87 -17.28 9.72
C HIS A 241 13.49 -16.16 10.60
N TRP A 242 12.68 -15.38 11.32
CA TRP A 242 13.18 -14.33 12.20
C TRP A 242 13.48 -14.88 13.59
N GLU A 243 14.73 -14.76 14.01
CA GLU A 243 15.20 -15.21 15.31
C GLU A 243 15.74 -14.04 16.13
N GLU A 244 15.58 -14.10 17.46
CA GLU A 244 16.13 -13.11 18.38
C GLU A 244 17.67 -13.19 18.39
N ILE A 245 18.33 -12.03 18.40
CA ILE A 245 19.79 -11.93 18.46
C ILE A 245 20.24 -10.93 19.52
N GLY A 246 21.49 -11.02 19.98
CA GLY A 246 22.01 -10.08 20.96
C GLY A 246 22.10 -8.63 20.44
N VAL A 247 21.93 -7.66 21.35
CA VAL A 247 21.94 -6.20 21.05
C VAL A 247 23.21 -5.77 20.31
N SER A 248 24.38 -6.32 20.66
CA SER A 248 25.64 -6.00 20.00
C SER A 248 25.66 -6.44 18.53
N ALA A 249 25.27 -7.69 18.26
CA ALA A 249 25.19 -8.22 16.90
C ALA A 249 24.18 -7.44 16.04
N PHE A 250 23.03 -7.10 16.64
CA PHE A 250 22.00 -6.29 16.00
C PHE A 250 22.50 -4.90 15.64
N THR A 251 23.15 -4.22 16.58
CA THR A 251 23.67 -2.85 16.41
C THR A 251 24.67 -2.79 15.27
N SER A 252 25.61 -3.74 15.21
CA SER A 252 26.61 -3.81 14.15
C SER A 252 25.96 -4.08 12.79
N ALA A 253 25.03 -5.03 12.71
CA ALA A 253 24.33 -5.34 11.46
C ALA A 253 23.39 -4.21 11.00
N TRP A 254 22.73 -3.51 11.92
CA TRP A 254 21.89 -2.36 11.58
C TRP A 254 22.72 -1.22 11.01
N ARG A 255 23.87 -0.91 11.62
CA ARG A 255 24.80 0.10 11.08
C ARG A 255 25.28 -0.25 9.69
N ALA A 256 25.59 -1.52 9.44
CA ALA A 256 25.99 -1.99 8.12
C ALA A 256 24.85 -1.80 7.08
N GLU A 257 23.61 -2.16 7.41
CA GLU A 257 22.46 -1.93 6.51
C GLU A 257 22.16 -0.44 6.32
N GLU A 258 22.31 0.38 7.37
CA GLU A 258 22.14 1.83 7.33
C GLU A 258 23.19 2.50 6.41
N GLU A 259 24.46 2.14 6.57
CA GLU A 259 25.56 2.68 5.78
C GLU A 259 25.44 2.27 4.31
N GLU A 260 25.10 1.00 4.05
CA GLU A 260 24.87 0.50 2.70
C GLU A 260 23.70 1.23 2.03
N ALA A 261 22.59 1.42 2.75
CA ALA A 261 21.44 2.14 2.25
C ALA A 261 21.73 3.62 1.95
N ALA A 262 22.63 4.24 2.72
CA ALA A 262 23.01 5.64 2.52
C ALA A 262 23.99 5.85 1.35
N LYS A 263 24.79 4.84 1.00
CA LYS A 263 25.81 4.94 -0.08
C LYS A 263 25.24 4.87 -1.48
N SER A 264 24.18 4.11 -1.66
CA SER A 264 23.69 3.76 -3.00
C SER A 264 22.42 4.54 -3.31
N PRO A 265 22.48 5.56 -4.20
CA PRO A 265 21.28 6.14 -4.73
C PRO A 265 20.49 5.06 -5.47
N VAL A 266 19.17 5.09 -5.32
CA VAL A 266 18.27 4.21 -6.07
C VAL A 266 17.78 4.96 -7.27
N THR A 267 17.98 4.35 -8.43
CA THR A 267 17.45 4.81 -9.70
C THR A 267 16.28 3.91 -10.10
N GLU A 268 15.12 4.52 -10.34
CA GLU A 268 13.90 3.83 -10.77
C GLU A 268 13.23 4.56 -11.92
N ARG A 269 12.51 3.82 -12.76
CA ARG A 269 11.70 4.40 -13.82
C ARG A 269 10.28 4.59 -13.30
N VAL A 270 9.70 5.75 -13.55
CA VAL A 270 8.33 6.10 -13.16
C VAL A 270 7.63 6.81 -14.31
N HIS A 271 6.30 6.68 -14.36
CA HIS A 271 5.48 7.27 -15.42
C HIS A 271 4.40 8.17 -14.82
N PHE A 272 4.20 9.34 -15.41
CA PHE A 272 3.23 10.32 -14.97
C PHE A 272 2.35 10.79 -16.12
N ALA A 273 1.03 10.77 -15.92
CA ALA A 273 0.12 11.62 -16.69
C ALA A 273 0.14 13.02 -16.04
N THR A 274 0.57 14.03 -16.79
CA THR A 274 0.78 15.41 -16.33
C THR A 274 -0.04 16.42 -17.16
N GLY A 275 -0.14 17.66 -16.68
CA GLY A 275 -0.89 18.72 -17.36
C GLY A 275 -2.38 18.72 -16.99
N LEU A 276 -3.27 18.97 -17.96
CA LEU A 276 -4.71 19.05 -17.71
C LEU A 276 -5.33 17.65 -17.61
N LEU A 277 -5.43 17.10 -16.38
CA LEU A 277 -5.79 15.69 -16.19
C LEU A 277 -7.31 15.39 -16.16
N LEU A 278 -8.12 16.32 -15.65
CA LEU A 278 -9.58 16.10 -15.48
C LEU A 278 -10.28 15.57 -16.74
N PRO A 279 -10.00 16.10 -17.96
CA PRO A 279 -10.68 15.64 -19.18
C PRO A 279 -10.32 14.23 -19.62
N VAL A 280 -9.23 13.65 -19.12
CA VAL A 280 -8.79 12.29 -19.44
C VAL A 280 -8.86 11.34 -18.25
N TRP A 281 -9.31 11.83 -17.08
CA TRP A 281 -9.22 11.10 -15.81
C TRP A 281 -9.84 9.70 -15.87
N LYS A 282 -11.05 9.60 -16.44
CA LYS A 282 -11.79 8.33 -16.60
C LYS A 282 -11.23 7.41 -17.69
N ARG A 283 -10.35 7.93 -18.55
CA ARG A 283 -9.72 7.19 -19.65
C ARG A 283 -8.33 6.65 -19.27
N LEU A 284 -7.76 7.13 -18.17
CA LEU A 284 -6.51 6.62 -17.64
C LEU A 284 -6.80 5.35 -16.82
N PRO A 285 -6.31 4.16 -17.24
CA PRO A 285 -6.55 2.88 -16.59
C PRO A 285 -5.88 2.81 -15.20
N GLY A 286 -6.30 1.81 -14.43
CA GLY A 286 -5.79 1.54 -13.08
C GLY A 286 -6.73 2.06 -11.99
N ASP A 287 -7.05 1.19 -11.03
CA ASP A 287 -7.74 1.55 -9.78
C ASP A 287 -6.80 2.33 -8.84
N HIS A 288 -5.49 2.28 -9.10
CA HIS A 288 -4.49 3.08 -8.41
C HIS A 288 -4.52 4.51 -8.94
N VAL A 289 -5.03 5.43 -8.11
CA VAL A 289 -5.05 6.86 -8.38
C VAL A 289 -4.17 7.52 -7.33
N ARG A 290 -2.91 7.80 -7.69
CA ARG A 290 -1.98 8.56 -6.84
C ARG A 290 -1.48 9.76 -7.61
N VAL A 291 -1.58 10.94 -7.02
CA VAL A 291 -1.02 12.17 -7.63
C VAL A 291 0.25 12.51 -6.88
N THR A 292 1.38 12.51 -7.57
CA THR A 292 2.67 12.79 -6.95
C THR A 292 3.27 14.05 -7.55
N ARG A 293 3.81 14.90 -6.67
CA ARG A 293 4.71 15.97 -7.01
C ARG A 293 6.14 15.49 -6.75
N LEU A 294 6.93 15.30 -7.81
CA LEU A 294 8.38 15.13 -7.67
C LEU A 294 9.04 16.50 -7.60
N VAL A 295 9.98 16.65 -6.67
CA VAL A 295 10.81 17.86 -6.53
C VAL A 295 12.27 17.44 -6.46
N ALA A 296 13.06 17.86 -7.45
CA ALA A 296 14.50 17.66 -7.50
C ALA A 296 15.24 18.74 -6.70
N GLU A 297 16.50 18.47 -6.33
CA GLU A 297 17.31 19.41 -5.55
C GLU A 297 17.68 20.67 -6.32
N ASP A 298 17.73 20.59 -7.65
CA ASP A 298 17.95 21.73 -8.56
C ASP A 298 16.73 22.66 -8.68
N GLY A 299 15.63 22.35 -8.01
CA GLY A 299 14.39 23.11 -8.03
C GLY A 299 13.40 22.71 -9.13
N GLN A 300 13.75 21.77 -10.00
CA GLN A 300 12.80 21.20 -10.97
C GLN A 300 11.69 20.45 -10.24
N SER A 301 10.47 20.55 -10.75
CA SER A 301 9.35 19.78 -10.23
C SER A 301 8.41 19.33 -11.32
N ILE A 302 7.86 18.13 -11.16
CA ILE A 302 6.80 17.60 -12.00
C ILE A 302 5.63 17.19 -11.12
N ILE A 303 4.41 17.35 -11.62
CA ILE A 303 3.20 16.91 -10.92
C ILE A 303 2.36 16.13 -11.91
N GLY A 304 1.92 14.95 -11.50
CA GLY A 304 1.04 14.14 -12.32
C GLY A 304 0.41 13.00 -11.54
N ARG A 305 -0.56 12.36 -12.19
CA ARG A 305 -1.07 11.06 -11.75
C ARG A 305 -0.03 10.00 -12.12
N GLU A 306 0.39 9.21 -11.15
CA GLU A 306 1.28 8.07 -11.33
C GLU A 306 0.60 7.01 -12.22
N VAL A 307 1.36 6.48 -13.17
CA VAL A 307 0.96 5.45 -14.11
C VAL A 307 1.87 4.25 -13.88
N LEU A 308 1.27 3.09 -13.62
CA LEU A 308 2.03 1.85 -13.42
C LEU A 308 2.46 1.26 -14.78
N ASP A 309 3.58 0.56 -14.81
CA ASP A 309 4.08 -0.12 -16.01
C ASP A 309 3.02 -1.02 -16.66
N ILE A 310 2.22 -1.69 -15.83
CA ILE A 310 1.15 -2.60 -16.24
C ILE A 310 -0.01 -1.91 -16.97
N ASP A 311 -0.09 -0.59 -16.88
CA ASP A 311 -1.13 0.24 -17.47
C ASP A 311 -0.66 0.93 -18.76
N LEU A 312 0.65 0.92 -19.06
CA LEU A 312 1.23 1.62 -20.22
C LEU A 312 0.65 1.13 -21.56
N ALA A 313 0.53 -0.18 -21.76
CA ALA A 313 -0.04 -0.73 -22.99
C ALA A 313 -1.51 -0.28 -23.19
N ALA A 314 -2.31 -0.33 -22.12
CA ALA A 314 -3.70 0.11 -22.17
C ALA A 314 -3.82 1.62 -22.40
N ILE A 315 -2.90 2.43 -21.87
CA ILE A 315 -2.82 3.87 -22.17
C ILE A 315 -2.45 4.09 -23.63
N ALA A 316 -1.44 3.37 -24.15
CA ALA A 316 -1.04 3.47 -25.54
C ALA A 316 -2.23 3.18 -26.47
N ASP A 317 -2.98 2.11 -26.23
CA ASP A 317 -4.18 1.78 -27.00
C ASP A 317 -5.29 2.84 -26.85
N THR A 318 -5.56 3.30 -25.63
CA THR A 318 -6.64 4.25 -25.33
C THR A 318 -6.41 5.63 -25.94
N PHE A 319 -5.15 6.03 -26.12
CA PHE A 319 -4.76 7.33 -26.65
C PHE A 319 -4.10 7.27 -28.03
N GLY A 320 -3.95 6.07 -28.61
CA GLY A 320 -3.38 5.86 -29.95
C GLY A 320 -1.89 6.19 -30.03
N LEU A 321 -1.13 5.91 -28.97
CA LEU A 321 0.31 6.21 -28.90
C LEU A 321 1.12 5.09 -29.56
N SER A 322 1.98 5.44 -30.51
CA SER A 322 2.91 4.50 -31.13
C SER A 322 4.27 4.41 -30.42
N GLY A 323 4.64 5.43 -29.65
CA GLY A 323 5.92 5.52 -28.93
C GLY A 323 5.91 4.88 -27.53
N VAL A 324 4.72 4.56 -27.00
CA VAL A 324 4.56 3.95 -25.66
C VAL A 324 4.40 2.46 -25.83
N THR A 325 5.40 1.69 -25.39
CA THR A 325 5.31 0.24 -25.31
C THR A 325 4.92 -0.19 -23.90
N GLY A 326 4.19 -1.30 -23.81
CA GLY A 326 3.92 -1.96 -22.55
C GLY A 326 5.20 -2.51 -21.88
N PRO A 327 5.07 -3.16 -20.72
CA PRO A 327 6.20 -3.76 -20.03
C PRO A 327 6.89 -4.78 -20.94
N SER A 328 8.22 -4.89 -20.82
CA SER A 328 8.98 -5.84 -21.62
C SER A 328 8.55 -7.28 -21.29
N ALA A 329 8.76 -8.21 -22.23
CA ALA A 329 8.40 -9.61 -22.03
C ALA A 329 9.03 -10.21 -20.75
N GLU A 330 10.22 -9.75 -20.37
CA GLU A 330 10.93 -10.15 -19.15
C GLU A 330 10.19 -9.70 -17.88
N GLN A 331 9.56 -8.53 -17.91
CA GLN A 331 8.89 -7.92 -16.75
C GLN A 331 7.46 -8.45 -16.55
N ILE A 332 6.79 -8.89 -17.63
CA ILE A 332 5.37 -9.31 -17.61
C ILE A 332 5.09 -10.34 -16.51
N GLY A 333 5.94 -11.37 -16.36
CA GLY A 333 5.71 -12.44 -15.40
C GLY A 333 5.66 -11.93 -13.95
N ALA A 334 6.60 -11.07 -13.55
CA ALA A 334 6.64 -10.49 -12.22
C ALA A 334 5.44 -9.56 -11.96
N LEU A 335 5.10 -8.73 -12.95
CA LEU A 335 3.97 -7.79 -12.86
C LEU A 335 2.62 -8.52 -12.73
N VAL A 336 2.40 -9.58 -13.50
CA VAL A 336 1.18 -10.39 -13.44
C VAL A 336 1.06 -11.14 -12.12
N ILE A 337 2.17 -11.69 -11.59
CA ILE A 337 2.16 -12.34 -10.28
C ILE A 337 1.87 -11.34 -9.16
N ALA A 338 2.44 -10.14 -9.19
CA ALA A 338 2.23 -9.14 -8.14
C ALA A 338 0.81 -8.56 -8.19
N SER A 339 0.38 -8.06 -9.34
CA SER A 339 -0.89 -7.35 -9.50
C SER A 339 -2.10 -8.29 -9.65
N GLY A 340 -1.91 -9.50 -10.19
CA GLY A 340 -3.00 -10.36 -10.65
C GLY A 340 -3.69 -9.92 -11.95
N LYS A 341 -3.37 -8.73 -12.49
CA LYS A 341 -3.96 -8.23 -13.73
C LYS A 341 -3.32 -8.95 -14.94
N PRO A 342 -4.12 -9.52 -15.86
CA PRO A 342 -3.60 -10.16 -17.06
C PRO A 342 -2.91 -9.15 -17.99
N LEU A 343 -1.85 -9.59 -18.66
CA LEU A 343 -1.09 -8.81 -19.64
C LEU A 343 -0.98 -9.55 -20.96
N GLY A 344 -1.10 -8.83 -22.07
CA GLY A 344 -0.79 -9.35 -23.40
C GLY A 344 0.71 -9.58 -23.57
N LEU A 345 1.07 -10.65 -24.28
CA LEU A 345 2.43 -10.94 -24.72
C LEU A 345 2.43 -10.98 -26.24
N ALA A 346 3.07 -10.00 -26.86
CA ALA A 346 3.30 -10.01 -28.31
C ALA A 346 4.22 -11.19 -28.64
N SER A 347 3.67 -12.19 -29.33
CA SER A 347 4.39 -13.37 -29.82
C SER A 347 3.81 -13.76 -31.18
N HIS A 348 4.24 -14.89 -31.74
CA HIS A 348 3.56 -15.47 -32.91
C HIS A 348 2.05 -15.68 -32.70
N ASP A 349 1.65 -15.94 -31.45
CA ASP A 349 0.25 -16.01 -31.03
C ASP A 349 -0.13 -14.77 -30.21
N PRO A 350 -1.40 -14.33 -30.24
CA PRO A 350 -1.90 -13.27 -29.36
C PRO A 350 -2.06 -13.81 -27.93
N LEU A 351 -0.93 -14.04 -27.26
CA LEU A 351 -0.90 -14.65 -25.94
C LEU A 351 -1.32 -13.63 -24.88
N THR A 352 -2.04 -14.12 -23.87
CA THR A 352 -2.30 -13.39 -22.63
C THR A 352 -1.73 -14.16 -21.46
N VAL A 353 -0.84 -13.51 -20.71
CA VAL A 353 -0.27 -14.03 -19.46
C VAL A 353 -1.19 -13.63 -18.32
N LYS A 354 -1.66 -14.60 -17.53
CA LYS A 354 -2.45 -14.34 -16.32
C LYS A 354 -1.97 -15.13 -15.11
N ARG A 355 -2.34 -14.65 -13.92
CA ARG A 355 -2.15 -15.37 -12.66
C ARG A 355 -3.32 -16.35 -12.45
N SER A 356 -2.99 -17.61 -12.20
CA SER A 356 -3.95 -18.68 -11.96
C SER A 356 -3.58 -19.46 -10.71
N LEU A 357 -4.58 -19.75 -9.86
CA LEU A 357 -4.42 -20.63 -8.70
C LEU A 357 -4.67 -22.09 -9.13
N VAL A 358 -3.67 -22.95 -8.99
CA VAL A 358 -3.77 -24.39 -9.31
C VAL A 358 -3.17 -25.17 -8.15
N GLY A 359 -3.96 -26.04 -7.52
CA GLY A 359 -3.49 -26.86 -6.40
C GLY A 359 -3.00 -26.05 -5.19
N GLY A 360 -3.51 -24.84 -4.99
CA GLY A 360 -3.06 -23.93 -3.91
C GLY A 360 -1.84 -23.07 -4.26
N GLU A 361 -1.23 -23.26 -5.43
CA GLU A 361 -0.08 -22.49 -5.88
C GLU A 361 -0.45 -21.44 -6.93
N GLN A 362 0.13 -20.24 -6.82
CA GLN A 362 0.01 -19.19 -7.82
C GLN A 362 0.94 -19.49 -9.01
N ARG A 363 0.36 -19.58 -10.21
CA ARG A 363 1.06 -19.91 -11.45
C ARG A 363 0.81 -18.87 -12.54
N LEU A 364 1.75 -18.78 -13.48
CA LEU A 364 1.57 -18.02 -14.72
C LEU A 364 0.99 -18.93 -15.80
N GLU A 365 -0.21 -18.61 -16.26
CA GLU A 365 -0.88 -19.31 -17.35
C GLU A 365 -0.89 -18.48 -18.63
N LEU A 366 -0.65 -19.14 -19.75
CA LEU A 366 -0.77 -18.57 -21.09
C LEU A 366 -2.14 -18.92 -21.68
N ILE A 367 -2.92 -17.91 -22.03
CA ILE A 367 -4.16 -18.03 -22.81
C ILE A 367 -3.90 -17.58 -24.25
N GLY A 368 -4.67 -18.11 -25.20
CA GLY A 368 -4.57 -17.72 -26.61
C GLY A 368 -3.50 -18.48 -27.38
N PHE A 369 -2.87 -19.49 -26.76
CA PHE A 369 -1.89 -20.33 -27.42
C PHE A 369 -2.55 -21.25 -28.46
N SER A 370 -1.84 -21.53 -29.55
CA SER A 370 -2.28 -22.51 -30.53
C SER A 370 -1.95 -23.93 -30.06
N PRO A 371 -2.93 -24.86 -29.95
CA PRO A 371 -2.67 -26.25 -29.57
C PRO A 371 -1.68 -26.96 -30.50
N ASP A 372 -1.66 -26.59 -31.78
CA ASP A 372 -0.77 -27.19 -32.80
C ASP A 372 0.71 -26.85 -32.55
N ARG A 373 1.00 -25.81 -31.76
CA ARG A 373 2.35 -25.36 -31.38
C ARG A 373 2.77 -25.79 -29.98
N LEU A 374 2.06 -26.71 -29.35
CA LEU A 374 2.35 -27.14 -27.97
C LEU A 374 3.80 -27.57 -27.74
N ASP A 375 4.39 -28.32 -28.67
CA ASP A 375 5.78 -28.75 -28.54
C ASP A 375 6.77 -27.60 -28.65
N TRP A 376 6.48 -26.57 -29.46
CA TRP A 376 7.29 -25.36 -29.53
C TRP A 376 7.29 -24.60 -28.21
N TYR A 377 6.13 -24.42 -27.56
CA TYR A 377 6.06 -23.78 -26.25
C TYR A 377 6.83 -24.57 -25.18
N LYS A 378 6.71 -25.90 -25.19
CA LYS A 378 7.44 -26.78 -24.27
C LYS A 378 8.96 -26.66 -24.45
N ASN A 379 9.44 -26.62 -25.69
CA ASN A 379 10.86 -26.42 -26.00
C ASN A 379 11.38 -25.06 -25.51
N LYS A 380 10.52 -24.04 -25.45
CA LYS A 380 10.84 -22.73 -24.88
C LYS A 380 10.80 -22.69 -23.35
N GLY A 381 10.42 -23.79 -22.69
CA GLY A 381 10.42 -23.93 -21.24
C GLY A 381 9.04 -23.86 -20.57
N CYS A 382 7.96 -23.81 -21.36
CA CYS A 382 6.59 -23.94 -20.86
C CYS A 382 6.28 -25.40 -20.50
N PHE A 383 5.21 -25.62 -19.75
CA PHE A 383 4.69 -26.96 -19.46
C PHE A 383 3.16 -26.96 -19.51
N THR A 384 2.58 -28.15 -19.66
CA THR A 384 1.13 -28.31 -19.78
C THR A 384 0.58 -29.21 -18.69
N GLU A 385 -0.62 -28.90 -18.22
CA GLU A 385 -1.40 -29.79 -17.36
C GLU A 385 -2.83 -29.90 -17.88
N ILE A 386 -3.47 -31.06 -17.64
CA ILE A 386 -4.89 -31.26 -17.95
C ILE A 386 -5.68 -30.96 -16.67
N ILE A 387 -6.44 -29.87 -16.68
CA ILE A 387 -7.26 -29.44 -15.54
C ILE A 387 -8.69 -29.27 -16.03
N ARG A 388 -9.65 -29.93 -15.38
CA ARG A 388 -11.06 -29.96 -15.80
C ARG A 388 -11.22 -30.33 -17.29
N TYR A 389 -10.53 -31.39 -17.72
CA TYR A 389 -10.55 -31.92 -19.09
C TYR A 389 -10.04 -30.95 -20.17
N ARG A 390 -9.30 -29.91 -19.79
CA ARG A 390 -8.67 -28.97 -20.74
C ARG A 390 -7.17 -28.91 -20.52
N THR A 391 -6.42 -28.98 -21.62
CA THR A 391 -4.99 -28.69 -21.63
C THR A 391 -4.77 -27.21 -21.37
N ARG A 392 -4.03 -26.90 -20.32
CA ARG A 392 -3.64 -25.53 -19.95
C ARG A 392 -2.12 -25.42 -20.04
N LEU A 393 -1.64 -24.28 -20.52
CA LEU A 393 -0.23 -24.00 -20.75
C LEU A 393 0.28 -23.02 -19.69
N PHE A 394 1.42 -23.35 -19.08
CA PHE A 394 1.98 -22.61 -17.97
C PHE A 394 3.45 -22.26 -18.20
N VAL A 395 3.87 -21.15 -17.58
CA VAL A 395 5.26 -20.72 -17.49
C VAL A 395 5.73 -20.88 -16.04
N PRO A 396 6.87 -21.54 -15.78
CA PRO A 396 7.43 -21.60 -14.43
C PRO A 396 7.76 -20.19 -13.92
N VAL A 397 7.20 -19.81 -12.77
CA VAL A 397 7.37 -18.45 -12.20
C VAL A 397 8.86 -18.09 -12.04
N SER A 398 9.68 -19.05 -11.60
CA SER A 398 11.14 -18.87 -11.43
C SER A 398 11.92 -18.66 -12.73
N ARG A 399 11.34 -18.99 -13.88
CA ARG A 399 11.97 -18.85 -15.21
C ARG A 399 11.19 -17.89 -16.13
N ALA A 400 10.21 -17.17 -15.60
CA ALA A 400 9.35 -16.31 -16.41
C ALA A 400 10.13 -15.21 -17.13
N SER A 401 11.14 -14.64 -16.47
CA SER A 401 12.02 -13.60 -17.03
C SER A 401 12.82 -14.05 -18.24
N SER A 402 13.06 -15.35 -18.44
CA SER A 402 13.75 -15.87 -19.62
C SER A 402 12.83 -16.52 -20.64
N VAL A 403 11.78 -17.22 -20.17
CA VAL A 403 10.82 -17.92 -21.05
C VAL A 403 9.96 -16.92 -21.82
N LEU A 404 9.43 -15.88 -21.17
CA LEU A 404 8.52 -14.93 -21.84
C LEU A 404 9.24 -14.14 -22.96
N PRO A 405 10.46 -13.63 -22.79
CA PRO A 405 11.23 -13.08 -23.91
C PRO A 405 11.49 -14.09 -25.03
N ALA A 406 11.79 -15.34 -24.69
CA ALA A 406 12.04 -16.38 -25.70
C ALA A 406 10.80 -16.75 -26.51
N LEU A 407 9.60 -16.48 -25.99
CA LEU A 407 8.33 -16.60 -26.71
C LEU A 407 8.01 -15.37 -27.56
N ALA A 408 8.47 -14.19 -27.14
CA ALA A 408 8.25 -12.92 -27.84
C ALA A 408 9.24 -12.65 -28.98
N ALA A 409 10.41 -13.32 -28.95
CA ALA A 409 11.42 -13.32 -30.00
C ALA A 409 11.07 -14.32 -31.10
#